data_AF-A0A0G0QL70-F1
#
_entry.id   AF-A0A0G0QL70-F1
#
_cell.length_a   1.000
_cell.length_b   1.000
_cell.length_c   1.000
_cell.angle_alpha   90.00
_cell.angle_beta   90.00
_cell.angle_gamma   90.00
#
_symmetry.space_group_name_H-M   'P 1'
#
loop_
_entity.id
_entity.type
_entity.pdbx_description
1 polymer ?
#
loop_
_entity_poly.entity_id
_entity_poly.type
_entity_poly.pdbx_seq_one_letter_code
_entity_poly.pdbx_strand_id
1 'polypeptide(L)'
;MDKDYKREALRILKVSNWTDDMISKAFAVSEKEIIRIESTKKNIYKEEHRKRIMNILPPDLKKQVDYLSTYRKRNKTIVNERVNIIRRLRSEFPFSFPEIGLLLRRDHSTIMHHYKSSVEH
;
A
#
# COMPACT_ATOMS: atom_id res chain seq x y z
N MET A 1 -20.05 -16.68 -14.64
CA MET A 1 -19.17 -15.64 -15.22
C MET A 1 -17.99 -15.46 -14.28
N ASP A 2 -16.77 -15.72 -14.77
CA ASP A 2 -15.56 -15.76 -13.95
C ASP A 2 -15.24 -14.36 -13.35
N LYS A 3 -14.86 -14.31 -12.07
CA LYS A 3 -14.53 -13.05 -11.40
C LYS A 3 -13.32 -12.38 -12.06
N ASP A 4 -12.44 -13.16 -12.67
CA ASP A 4 -11.26 -12.64 -13.37
C ASP A 4 -11.59 -12.06 -14.75
N TYR A 5 -12.62 -12.58 -15.43
CA TYR A 5 -13.12 -12.00 -16.68
C TYR A 5 -13.70 -10.60 -16.47
N LYS A 6 -14.55 -10.42 -15.44
CA LYS A 6 -15.11 -9.10 -15.10
C LYS A 6 -14.02 -8.07 -14.75
N ARG A 7 -12.92 -8.52 -14.14
CA ARG A 7 -11.78 -7.67 -13.75
C ARG A 7 -10.96 -7.20 -14.94
N GLU A 8 -10.69 -8.07 -15.91
CA GLU A 8 -9.93 -7.68 -17.09
C GLU A 8 -10.76 -6.81 -18.04
N ALA A 9 -12.07 -7.10 -18.17
CA ALA A 9 -13.00 -6.24 -18.90
C ALA A 9 -13.03 -4.80 -18.34
N LEU A 10 -13.12 -4.65 -17.01
CA LEU A 10 -13.06 -3.34 -16.34
C LEU A 10 -11.76 -2.57 -16.67
N ARG A 11 -10.62 -3.28 -16.75
CA ARG A 11 -9.32 -2.67 -17.05
C ARG A 11 -9.27 -2.13 -18.48
N ILE A 12 -9.73 -2.92 -19.45
CA ILE A 12 -9.76 -2.54 -20.87
C ILE A 12 -10.67 -1.32 -21.10
N LEU A 13 -11.83 -1.31 -20.44
CA LEU A 13 -12.82 -0.24 -20.60
C LEU A 13 -12.38 1.09 -20.00
N LYS A 14 -11.71 1.07 -18.83
CA LYS A 14 -11.15 2.31 -18.26
C LYS A 14 -9.99 2.89 -19.06
N VAL A 15 -9.15 2.05 -19.67
CA VAL A 15 -8.12 2.51 -20.62
C VAL A 15 -8.77 3.14 -21.87
N SER A 16 -9.98 2.71 -22.20
CA SER A 16 -10.79 3.25 -23.29
C SER A 16 -11.63 4.47 -22.91
N ASN A 17 -11.36 5.12 -21.76
CA ASN A 17 -12.08 6.29 -21.23
C ASN A 17 -13.58 6.08 -20.92
N TRP A 18 -14.01 4.84 -20.65
CA TRP A 18 -15.39 4.60 -20.21
C TRP A 18 -15.59 5.07 -18.77
N THR A 19 -16.70 5.77 -18.51
CA THR A 19 -17.10 6.18 -17.16
C THR A 19 -17.66 5.00 -16.37
N ASP A 20 -17.65 5.11 -15.04
CA ASP A 20 -18.21 4.08 -14.15
C ASP A 20 -19.72 3.82 -14.43
N ASP A 21 -20.47 4.85 -14.87
CA ASP A 21 -21.86 4.72 -15.32
C ASP A 21 -22.00 3.88 -16.60
N MET A 22 -21.13 4.12 -17.60
CA MET A 22 -21.14 3.35 -18.85
C MET A 22 -20.80 1.88 -18.61
N ILE A 23 -19.83 1.63 -17.72
CA ILE A 23 -19.43 0.28 -17.30
C ILE A 23 -20.56 -0.41 -16.53
N SER A 24 -21.19 0.31 -15.60
CA SER A 24 -22.32 -0.18 -14.79
C SER A 24 -23.47 -0.66 -15.67
N LYS A 25 -23.84 0.14 -16.67
CA LYS A 25 -24.86 -0.19 -17.67
C LYS A 25 -24.47 -1.36 -18.56
N ALA A 26 -23.23 -1.42 -19.04
CA ALA A 26 -22.78 -2.47 -19.95
C ALA A 26 -22.64 -3.85 -19.30
N PHE A 27 -22.27 -3.92 -18.02
CA PHE A 27 -22.03 -5.18 -17.31
C PHE A 27 -23.11 -5.53 -16.28
N ALA A 28 -24.17 -4.72 -16.19
CA ALA A 28 -25.23 -4.84 -15.19
C ALA A 28 -24.67 -5.02 -13.76
N VAL A 29 -23.59 -4.31 -13.45
CA VAL A 29 -22.94 -4.32 -12.13
C VAL A 29 -23.10 -2.95 -11.51
N SER A 30 -23.47 -2.91 -10.24
CA SER A 30 -23.60 -1.63 -9.54
C SER A 30 -22.27 -0.90 -9.46
N GLU A 31 -22.31 0.44 -9.44
CA GLU A 31 -21.13 1.29 -9.19
C GLU A 31 -20.39 0.89 -7.91
N LYS A 32 -21.13 0.48 -6.86
CA LYS A 32 -20.56 -0.07 -5.62
C LYS A 32 -19.72 -1.32 -5.87
N GLU A 33 -20.14 -2.18 -6.79
CA GLU A 33 -19.42 -3.40 -7.14
C GLU A 33 -18.16 -3.10 -7.97
N ILE A 34 -18.22 -2.12 -8.88
CA ILE A 34 -17.06 -1.60 -9.61
C ILE A 34 -16.02 -1.06 -8.61
N ILE A 35 -16.42 -0.16 -7.70
CA ILE A 35 -15.54 0.39 -6.66
C ILE A 35 -14.96 -0.73 -5.77
N ARG A 36 -15.75 -1.75 -5.43
CA ARG A 36 -15.29 -2.91 -4.65
C ARG A 36 -14.24 -3.72 -5.40
N ILE A 37 -14.44 -3.98 -6.69
CA ILE A 37 -13.49 -4.71 -7.52
C ILE A 37 -12.16 -3.92 -7.64
N GLU A 38 -12.24 -2.60 -7.85
CA GLU A 38 -11.07 -1.74 -7.95
C GLU A 38 -10.29 -1.61 -6.64
N SER A 39 -10.98 -1.43 -5.53
CA SER A 39 -10.35 -1.37 -4.21
C SER A 39 -9.68 -2.70 -3.85
N THR A 40 -10.31 -3.82 -4.20
CA THR A 40 -9.73 -5.15 -4.06
C THR A 40 -8.44 -5.28 -4.89
N LYS A 41 -8.45 -4.84 -6.15
CA LYS A 41 -7.26 -4.86 -7.02
C LYS A 41 -6.13 -3.99 -6.48
N LYS A 42 -6.45 -2.76 -6.03
CA LYS A 42 -5.47 -1.87 -5.38
C LYS A 42 -4.85 -2.53 -4.15
N ASN A 43 -5.65 -3.20 -3.32
CA ASN A 43 -5.16 -3.88 -2.12
C ASN A 43 -4.30 -5.11 -2.44
N ILE A 44 -4.70 -5.94 -3.41
CA ILE A 44 -3.89 -7.08 -3.88
C ILE A 44 -2.54 -6.58 -4.41
N TYR A 45 -2.55 -5.59 -5.30
CA TYR A 45 -1.33 -5.02 -5.86
C TYR A 45 -0.41 -4.46 -4.76
N LYS A 46 -0.97 -3.72 -3.80
CA LYS A 46 -0.21 -3.21 -2.64
C LYS A 46 0.41 -4.33 -1.82
N GLU A 47 -0.30 -5.44 -1.59
CA GLU A 47 0.20 -6.57 -0.81
C GLU A 47 1.27 -7.37 -1.58
N GLU A 48 1.09 -7.60 -2.87
CA GLU A 48 2.11 -8.21 -3.73
C GLU A 48 3.38 -7.36 -3.79
N HIS A 49 3.22 -6.04 -3.96
CA HIS A 49 4.32 -5.11 -3.95
C HIS A 49 5.03 -5.14 -2.58
N ARG A 50 4.28 -5.10 -1.47
CA ARG A 50 4.83 -5.26 -0.13
C ARG A 50 5.63 -6.56 0.01
N LYS A 51 5.12 -7.69 -0.47
CA LYS A 51 5.83 -8.98 -0.43
C LYS A 51 7.15 -8.95 -1.20
N ARG A 52 7.17 -8.33 -2.39
CA ARG A 52 8.40 -8.16 -3.18
C ARG A 52 9.45 -7.36 -2.42
N ILE A 53 9.05 -6.25 -1.79
CA ILE A 53 9.97 -5.43 -0.97
C ILE A 53 10.39 -6.18 0.31
N MET A 54 9.47 -6.91 0.97
CA MET A 54 9.81 -7.72 2.14
C MET A 54 10.81 -8.84 1.81
N ASN A 55 10.85 -9.34 0.57
CA ASN A 55 11.78 -10.40 0.19
C ASN A 55 13.24 -9.96 0.18
N ILE A 56 13.51 -8.70 -0.18
CA ILE A 56 14.87 -8.13 -0.27
C ILE A 56 15.41 -7.63 1.08
N LEU A 57 14.58 -7.55 2.12
CA LEU A 57 15.03 -7.11 3.43
C LEU A 57 15.84 -8.20 4.17
N PRO A 58 16.81 -7.82 5.01
CA PRO A 58 17.43 -8.71 5.98
C PRO A 58 16.43 -9.28 7.01
N PRO A 59 16.63 -10.50 7.53
CA PRO A 59 15.68 -11.13 8.47
C PRO A 59 15.41 -10.34 9.76
N ASP A 60 16.41 -9.64 10.31
CA ASP A 60 16.26 -8.76 11.47
C ASP A 60 15.30 -7.60 11.16
N LEU A 61 15.47 -6.99 9.99
CA LEU A 61 14.67 -5.86 9.54
C LEU A 61 13.23 -6.29 9.20
N LYS A 62 13.05 -7.47 8.58
CA LYS A 62 11.70 -8.04 8.33
C LYS A 62 10.90 -8.15 9.62
N LYS A 63 11.50 -8.70 10.68
CA LYS A 63 10.83 -8.86 11.99
C LYS A 63 10.40 -7.51 12.56
N GLN A 64 11.27 -6.50 12.49
CA GLN A 64 10.95 -5.15 12.98
C GLN A 64 9.83 -4.50 12.16
N VAL A 65 9.87 -4.61 10.83
CA VAL A 65 8.81 -4.08 9.95
C VAL A 65 7.48 -4.76 10.21
N ASP A 66 7.46 -6.09 10.32
CA ASP A 66 6.23 -6.84 10.60
C ASP A 66 5.66 -6.48 11.98
N TYR A 67 6.50 -6.42 13.00
CA TYR A 67 6.12 -5.94 14.33
C TYR A 67 5.48 -4.54 14.24
N LEU A 68 6.18 -3.56 13.68
CA LEU A 68 5.69 -2.17 13.62
C LEU A 68 4.46 -1.98 12.73
N SER A 69 4.24 -2.87 11.76
CA SER A 69 3.07 -2.86 10.87
C SER A 69 1.77 -3.31 11.55
N THR A 70 1.86 -4.16 12.57
CA THR A 70 0.70 -4.67 13.32
C THR A 70 0.31 -3.76 14.48
N TYR A 71 1.29 -3.08 15.08
CA TYR A 71 1.03 -2.15 16.17
C TYR A 71 0.33 -0.90 15.66
N ARG A 72 -0.91 -0.66 16.10
CA ARG A 72 -1.64 0.59 15.77
C ARG A 72 -1.55 1.66 16.84
N LYS A 73 -1.37 1.27 18.10
CA LYS A 73 -1.31 2.18 19.25
C LYS A 73 -0.11 3.13 19.13
N ARG A 74 -0.34 4.39 19.53
CA ARG A 74 0.70 5.43 19.63
C ARG A 74 1.32 5.34 21.02
N ASN A 75 2.41 4.59 21.14
CA ASN A 75 3.31 4.67 22.30
C ASN A 75 4.59 5.38 21.82
N LYS A 76 5.17 6.26 22.65
CA LYS A 76 6.42 6.99 22.35
C LYS A 76 7.53 6.05 21.87
N THR A 77 7.70 4.90 22.51
CA THR A 77 8.69 3.89 22.10
C THR A 77 8.45 3.38 20.69
N ILE A 78 7.21 2.99 20.37
CA ILE A 78 6.83 2.50 19.03
C ILE A 78 6.96 3.59 17.96
N VAL A 79 6.66 4.85 18.31
CA VAL A 79 6.84 5.98 17.39
C VAL A 79 8.33 6.18 17.09
N ASN A 80 9.18 6.15 18.10
CA ASN A 80 10.63 6.26 17.92
C ASN A 80 11.20 5.08 17.11
N GLU A 81 10.76 3.85 17.38
CA GLU A 81 11.15 2.68 16.60
C GLU A 81 10.73 2.80 15.13
N ARG A 82 9.54 3.34 14.85
CA ARG A 82 9.13 3.65 13.46
C ARG A 82 10.02 4.69 12.82
N VAL A 83 10.35 5.75 13.52
CA VAL A 83 11.25 6.77 12.98
C VAL A 83 12.61 6.15 12.62
N ASN A 84 13.16 5.32 13.52
CA ASN A 84 14.42 4.63 13.31
C ASN A 84 14.35 3.66 12.13
N ILE A 85 13.29 2.84 12.02
CA ILE A 85 13.12 1.92 10.89
C ILE A 85 12.98 2.68 9.57
N ILE A 86 12.24 3.80 9.55
CA ILE A 86 12.07 4.61 8.35
C ILE A 86 13.41 5.20 7.91
N ARG A 87 14.22 5.74 8.83
CA ARG A 87 15.56 6.24 8.54
C ARG A 87 16.47 5.15 7.99
N ARG A 88 16.49 3.98 8.66
CA ARG A 88 17.28 2.82 8.23
C ARG A 88 16.90 2.36 6.83
N LEU A 89 15.60 2.20 6.58
CA LEU A 89 15.06 1.82 5.26
C LEU A 89 15.42 2.85 4.18
N ARG A 90 15.42 4.15 4.48
CA ARG A 90 15.81 5.21 3.54
C ARG A 90 17.31 5.27 3.27
N SER A 91 18.13 4.91 4.26
CA SER A 91 19.59 5.01 4.18
C SER A 91 20.22 3.76 3.57
N GLU A 92 19.68 2.58 3.88
CA GLU A 92 20.25 1.30 3.46
C GLU A 92 19.63 0.78 2.15
N PHE A 93 18.43 1.26 1.78
CA PHE A 93 17.72 0.78 0.60
C PHE A 93 17.21 1.94 -0.25
N PRO A 94 17.11 1.77 -1.58
CA PRO A 94 16.57 2.78 -2.49
C PRO A 94 15.03 2.88 -2.45
N PHE A 95 14.41 2.74 -1.27
CA PHE A 95 12.95 2.78 -1.14
C PHE A 95 12.42 4.21 -1.09
N SER A 96 11.37 4.44 -1.87
CA SER A 96 10.53 5.62 -1.81
C SER A 96 9.61 5.63 -0.57
N PHE A 97 9.11 6.79 -0.17
CA PHE A 97 8.17 6.89 0.95
C PHE A 97 6.88 6.08 0.76
N PRO A 98 6.30 5.99 -0.46
CA PRO A 98 5.21 5.05 -0.73
C PRO A 98 5.57 3.60 -0.41
N GLU A 99 6.74 3.10 -0.83
CA GLU A 99 7.18 1.72 -0.57
C GLU A 99 7.37 1.45 0.92
N ILE A 100 7.96 2.40 1.65
CA ILE A 100 8.07 2.31 3.12
C ILE A 100 6.68 2.34 3.78
N GLY A 101 5.75 3.13 3.24
CA GLY A 101 4.35 3.13 3.67
C GLY A 101 3.69 1.76 3.47
N LEU A 102 3.93 1.09 2.34
CA LEU A 102 3.45 -0.27 2.08
C LEU A 102 4.01 -1.26 3.12
N LEU A 103 5.32 -1.20 3.40
CA LEU A 103 5.97 -2.06 4.40
C LEU A 103 5.32 -1.94 5.78
N LEU A 104 5.13 -0.70 6.25
CA LEU A 104 4.62 -0.38 7.58
C LEU A 104 3.08 -0.32 7.66
N ARG A 105 2.37 -0.58 6.55
CA ARG A 105 0.92 -0.44 6.42
C ARG A 105 0.41 0.95 6.84
N ARG A 106 1.12 1.99 6.42
CA ARG A 106 0.79 3.40 6.66
C ARG A 106 0.75 4.18 5.36
N ASP A 107 0.02 5.27 5.36
CA ASP A 107 0.07 6.24 4.28
C ASP A 107 1.45 6.91 4.22
N HIS A 108 1.90 7.23 3.00
CA HIS A 108 3.20 7.84 2.78
C HIS A 108 3.33 9.23 3.45
N SER A 109 2.22 9.96 3.62
CA SER A 109 2.18 11.23 4.37
C SER A 109 2.57 11.05 5.83
N THR A 110 2.07 10.00 6.49
CA THR A 110 2.45 9.63 7.86
C THR A 110 3.93 9.25 7.93
N ILE A 111 4.43 8.48 6.96
CA ILE A 111 5.86 8.13 6.88
C ILE A 111 6.72 9.38 6.73
N MET A 112 6.34 10.28 5.81
CA MET A 112 7.05 11.51 5.53
C MET A 112 7.04 12.45 6.74
N HIS A 113 5.91 12.57 7.43
CA HIS A 113 5.81 13.33 8.67
C HIS A 113 6.76 12.79 9.74
N HIS A 114 6.73 11.48 10.01
CA HIS A 114 7.64 10.85 10.97
C HIS A 114 9.12 11.03 10.60
N TYR A 115 9.44 10.94 9.31
CA TYR A 115 10.81 11.15 8.83
C TYR A 115 11.27 12.59 9.05
N LYS A 116 10.47 13.59 8.62
CA LYS A 116 10.83 15.01 8.77
C LYS A 116 11.01 15.43 10.22
N SER A 117 10.06 15.05 11.10
CA SER A 117 10.14 15.35 12.54
C SER A 117 11.36 14.75 13.25
N SER A 118 12.10 13.87 12.57
CA SER A 118 13.32 13.24 13.10
C SER A 118 14.62 13.75 12.50
N VAL A 119 14.55 14.60 11.48
CA VAL A 119 15.72 15.22 10.82
C VAL A 119 15.93 16.64 11.35
N GLU A 120 14.88 17.28 11.87
CA GLU A 120 14.91 18.65 12.41
C GLU A 120 15.37 18.72 13.88
N HIS A 121 15.83 17.62 14.46
CA HIS A 121 16.40 17.52 15.82
C HIS A 121 17.73 16.76 15.77
#